data_AF-A0A5R9QC25-F1
#
_entry.id   AF-A0A5R9QC25-F1
#
_cell.length_a   1.000
_cell.length_b   1.000
_cell.length_c   1.000
_cell.angle_alpha   90.00
_cell.angle_beta   90.00
_cell.angle_gamma   90.00
#
_symmetry.space_group_name_H-M   'P 1'
#
loop_
_entity.id
_entity.type
_entity.pdbx_description
1 polymer ?
#
loop_
_entity_poly.entity_id
_entity_poly.type
_entity_poly.pdbx_seq_one_letter_code
_entity_poly.pdbx_strand_id
1 'polypeptide(L)'
;ITSALTSEVKGDGQKVTGLTYKDRNSSEFHSLELEGIFVQIGLVPNTDWLKGTVELSPRGEIVVDARGQTSLPGIFAAGDVTTVPYKQIVIAVGEGAKASLGAFDHLIRHSV
;
A
#
# COMPACT_ATOMS: atom_id res chain seq x y z
N ILE A 1 -5.60 21.82 11.72
CA ILE A 1 -6.59 20.99 12.45
C ILE A 1 -5.83 19.75 12.96
N THR A 2 -5.74 19.56 14.28
CA THR A 2 -5.10 18.39 14.92
C THR A 2 -6.09 17.75 15.89
N SER A 3 -5.82 16.52 16.35
CA SER A 3 -6.74 15.77 17.24
C SER A 3 -8.16 15.57 16.68
N ALA A 4 -8.33 15.66 15.37
CA ALA A 4 -9.62 15.52 14.69
C ALA A 4 -9.87 14.07 14.26
N LEU A 5 -11.01 13.52 14.69
CA LEU A 5 -11.51 12.22 14.24
C LEU A 5 -12.66 12.46 13.25
N THR A 6 -12.44 12.18 11.96
CA THR A 6 -13.50 12.21 10.95
C THR A 6 -14.64 11.29 11.36
N SER A 7 -15.87 11.79 11.33
CA SER A 7 -17.09 11.08 11.73
C SER A 7 -18.10 10.91 10.60
N GLU A 8 -18.14 11.87 9.65
CA GLU A 8 -19.07 11.84 8.53
C GLU A 8 -18.45 12.55 7.32
N VAL A 9 -18.66 11.98 6.13
CA VAL A 9 -18.44 12.66 4.85
C VAL A 9 -19.80 13.08 4.32
N LYS A 10 -19.96 14.37 4.02
CA LYS A 10 -21.21 14.95 3.51
C LYS A 10 -21.18 15.08 2.00
N GLY A 11 -22.32 14.82 1.37
CA GLY A 11 -22.50 15.01 -0.06
C GLY A 11 -23.93 15.39 -0.39
N ASP A 12 -24.12 15.96 -1.58
CA ASP A 12 -25.42 16.34 -2.14
C ASP A 12 -26.04 15.23 -3.02
N GLY A 13 -25.45 14.03 -3.00
CA GLY A 13 -25.80 12.91 -3.87
C GLY A 13 -25.02 12.86 -5.19
N GLN A 14 -24.27 13.90 -5.54
CA GLN A 14 -23.43 13.95 -6.74
C GLN A 14 -21.95 14.14 -6.42
N LYS A 15 -21.63 14.97 -5.43
CA LYS A 15 -20.26 15.25 -5.01
C LYS A 15 -20.13 15.42 -3.50
N VAL A 16 -18.89 15.42 -3.02
CA VAL A 16 -18.55 15.79 -1.65
C VAL A 16 -18.83 17.29 -1.48
N THR A 17 -19.47 17.63 -0.38
CA THR A 17 -19.77 19.02 0.00
C THR A 17 -19.18 19.40 1.36
N GLY A 18 -18.73 18.41 2.14
CA GLY A 18 -18.05 18.67 3.39
C GLY A 18 -17.68 17.44 4.19
N LEU A 19 -17.15 17.69 5.38
CA LEU A 19 -16.75 16.68 6.35
C LEU A 19 -17.07 17.16 7.76
N THR A 20 -17.55 16.24 8.61
CA THR A 20 -17.71 16.48 10.04
C THR A 20 -16.70 15.67 10.82
N TYR A 21 -15.97 16.32 11.72
CA TYR A 21 -15.01 15.68 12.61
C TYR A 21 -15.31 16.02 14.06
N LYS A 22 -14.95 15.09 14.94
CA LYS A 22 -14.96 15.28 16.39
C LYS A 22 -13.56 15.70 16.85
N ASP A 23 -13.45 16.82 17.55
CA ASP A 23 -12.22 17.15 18.29
C ASP A 23 -12.10 16.18 19.48
N ARG A 24 -11.02 15.41 19.53
CA ARG A 24 -10.79 14.40 20.56
C ARG A 24 -10.49 14.99 21.94
N ASN A 25 -10.07 16.26 22.01
CA ASN A 25 -9.74 16.93 23.26
C ASN A 25 -11.00 17.50 23.93
N SER A 26 -11.90 18.11 23.16
CA SER A 26 -13.13 18.73 23.68
C SER A 26 -14.38 17.85 23.52
N SER A 27 -14.32 16.82 22.66
CA SER A 27 -15.48 16.05 22.19
C SER A 27 -16.50 16.83 21.37
N GLU A 28 -16.21 18.08 20.99
CA GLU A 28 -17.07 18.88 20.13
C GLU A 28 -17.01 18.42 18.67
N PHE A 29 -18.10 18.67 17.94
CA PHE A 29 -18.19 18.38 16.50
C PHE A 29 -18.04 19.66 15.69
N HIS A 30 -17.20 19.60 14.67
CA HIS A 30 -16.99 20.69 13.72
C HIS A 30 -17.39 20.23 12.32
N SER A 31 -18.00 21.14 11.54
CA SER A 31 -18.26 20.93 10.12
C SER A 31 -17.30 21.76 9.28
N LEU A 32 -16.79 21.17 8.21
CA LEU A 32 -15.89 21.79 7.24
C LEU A 32 -16.50 21.65 5.85
N GLU A 33 -16.76 22.75 5.17
CA GLU A 33 -17.17 22.77 3.76
C GLU A 33 -15.93 22.56 2.88
N LEU A 34 -16.00 21.58 1.97
CA LEU A 34 -14.93 21.22 1.05
C LEU A 34 -15.49 20.36 -0.10
N GLU A 35 -14.74 20.29 -1.20
CA GLU A 35 -15.19 19.55 -2.41
C GLU A 35 -14.40 18.26 -2.65
N GLY A 36 -13.35 17.99 -1.86
CA GLY A 36 -12.49 16.82 -2.06
C GLY A 36 -11.80 16.35 -0.78
N ILE A 37 -11.69 15.03 -0.62
CA ILE A 37 -11.04 14.37 0.51
C ILE A 37 -10.05 13.34 -0.03
N PHE A 38 -8.79 13.46 0.36
CA PHE A 38 -7.74 12.49 0.04
C PHE A 38 -7.40 11.71 1.31
N VAL A 39 -7.84 10.45 1.38
CA VAL A 39 -7.62 9.58 2.56
C VAL A 39 -6.23 8.94 2.47
N GLN A 40 -5.32 9.37 3.34
CA GLN A 40 -3.94 8.86 3.39
C GLN A 40 -3.57 8.34 4.78
N ILE A 41 -4.27 7.29 5.24
CA ILE A 41 -4.08 6.68 6.59
C ILE A 41 -3.19 5.44 6.60
N GLY A 42 -2.48 5.18 5.50
CA GLY A 42 -1.64 4.01 5.31
C GLY A 42 -2.17 3.04 4.26
N LEU A 43 -1.31 2.11 3.85
CA LEU A 43 -1.60 1.03 2.92
C LEU A 43 -1.46 -0.30 3.68
N VAL A 44 -2.40 -1.22 3.46
CA VAL A 44 -2.31 -2.59 3.97
C VAL A 44 -2.02 -3.51 2.77
N PRO A 45 -0.84 -4.15 2.71
CA PRO A 45 -0.52 -5.10 1.66
C PRO A 45 -1.41 -6.36 1.75
N ASN A 46 -1.80 -6.92 0.61
CA ASN A 46 -2.60 -8.15 0.54
C ASN A 46 -1.74 -9.42 0.74
N THR A 47 -1.05 -9.51 1.87
CA THR A 47 -0.01 -10.52 2.15
C THR A 47 -0.31 -11.39 3.36
N ASP A 48 -1.48 -11.24 3.99
CA ASP A 48 -1.84 -11.99 5.20
C ASP A 48 -1.71 -13.51 5.02
N TRP A 49 -2.00 -14.01 3.81
CA TRP A 49 -1.89 -15.41 3.43
C TRP A 49 -0.45 -15.92 3.24
N LEU A 50 0.55 -15.03 3.20
CA LEU A 50 1.97 -15.34 3.03
C LEU A 50 2.76 -15.37 4.35
N LYS A 51 2.11 -15.10 5.49
CA LYS A 51 2.76 -15.09 6.81
C LYS A 51 3.43 -16.43 7.09
N GLY A 52 4.73 -16.39 7.37
CA GLY A 52 5.56 -17.57 7.64
C GLY A 52 6.14 -18.26 6.39
N THR A 53 5.76 -17.83 5.18
CA THR A 53 6.26 -18.39 3.91
C THR A 53 7.42 -17.59 3.35
N VAL A 54 7.31 -16.26 3.35
CA VAL A 54 8.36 -15.32 2.95
C VAL A 54 8.53 -14.24 4.01
N GLU A 55 9.69 -13.58 4.03
CA GLU A 55 9.94 -12.46 4.93
C GLU A 55 9.03 -11.28 4.59
N LEU A 56 8.33 -10.78 5.61
CA LEU A 56 7.46 -9.61 5.54
C LEU A 56 8.02 -8.51 6.45
N SER A 57 7.92 -7.26 6.01
CA SER A 57 8.23 -6.09 6.83
C SER A 57 7.26 -5.99 8.01
N PRO A 58 7.54 -5.18 9.05
CA PRO A 58 6.59 -4.93 10.14
C PRO A 58 5.24 -4.37 9.68
N ARG A 59 5.15 -3.85 8.44
CA ARG A 59 3.92 -3.34 7.81
C ARG A 59 3.26 -4.35 6.87
N GLY A 60 3.78 -5.59 6.80
CA GLY A 60 3.25 -6.67 5.96
C GLY A 60 3.72 -6.63 4.51
N GLU A 61 4.68 -5.78 4.13
CA GLU A 61 5.18 -5.75 2.75
C GLU A 61 6.16 -6.90 2.51
N ILE A 62 6.14 -7.51 1.32
CA ILE A 62 7.11 -8.55 0.95
C ILE A 62 8.50 -7.93 0.83
N VAL A 63 9.46 -8.41 1.63
CA VAL A 63 10.85 -7.97 1.53
C VAL A 63 11.47 -8.56 0.28
N VAL A 64 12.05 -7.70 -0.57
CA VAL A 64 12.69 -8.09 -1.82
C VAL A 64 14.06 -7.44 -2.00
N ASP A 65 14.95 -8.13 -2.70
CA ASP A 65 16.24 -7.56 -3.14
C ASP A 65 16.07 -6.63 -4.37
N ALA A 66 17.19 -6.10 -4.87
CA ALA A 66 17.20 -5.23 -6.04
C ALA A 66 16.67 -5.91 -7.32
N ARG A 67 16.56 -7.24 -7.37
CA ARG A 67 16.04 -8.03 -8.50
C ARG A 67 14.59 -8.49 -8.30
N GLY A 68 13.97 -8.14 -7.17
CA GLY A 68 12.62 -8.58 -6.82
C GLY A 68 12.57 -9.99 -6.20
N GLN A 69 13.72 -10.56 -5.83
CA GLN A 69 13.79 -11.88 -5.21
C GLN A 69 13.40 -11.78 -3.73
N THR A 70 12.55 -12.69 -3.27
CA THR A 70 12.13 -12.77 -1.86
C THR A 70 13.13 -13.58 -1.03
N SER A 71 12.85 -13.75 0.28
CA SER A 71 13.62 -14.64 1.15
C SER A 71 13.55 -16.12 0.73
N LEU A 72 12.55 -16.54 -0.08
CA LEU A 72 12.45 -17.90 -0.58
C LEU A 72 12.98 -17.99 -2.02
N PRO A 73 14.03 -18.80 -2.28
CA PRO A 73 14.56 -18.99 -3.63
C PRO A 73 13.48 -19.44 -4.62
N GLY A 74 13.48 -18.83 -5.82
CA GLY A 74 12.48 -19.10 -6.85
C GLY A 74 11.18 -18.31 -6.71
N ILE A 75 10.93 -17.63 -5.59
CA ILE A 75 9.80 -16.71 -5.42
C ILE A 75 10.26 -15.26 -5.58
N PHE A 76 9.54 -14.55 -6.45
CA PHE A 76 9.74 -13.14 -6.75
C PHE A 76 8.46 -12.35 -6.46
N ALA A 77 8.61 -11.07 -6.12
CA ALA A 77 7.49 -10.17 -5.91
C ALA A 77 7.76 -8.80 -6.53
N ALA A 78 6.70 -8.09 -6.91
CA ALA A 78 6.77 -6.79 -7.58
C ALA A 78 5.56 -5.90 -7.27
N GLY A 79 5.76 -4.60 -7.38
CA GLY A 79 4.71 -3.59 -7.19
C GLY A 79 4.41 -3.30 -5.72
N ASP A 80 3.23 -2.74 -5.46
CA ASP A 80 2.87 -2.14 -4.17
C ASP A 80 2.95 -3.08 -2.97
N VAL A 81 2.85 -4.39 -3.22
CA VAL A 81 2.94 -5.45 -2.21
C VAL A 81 4.34 -5.58 -1.60
N THR A 82 5.38 -5.06 -2.26
CA THR A 82 6.78 -5.17 -1.81
C THR A 82 7.22 -3.95 -1.00
N THR A 83 8.43 -4.01 -0.45
CA THR A 83 9.11 -2.89 0.22
C THR A 83 9.54 -1.75 -0.71
N VAL A 84 9.08 -1.71 -1.96
CA VAL A 84 9.30 -0.55 -2.84
C VAL A 84 8.66 0.69 -2.19
N PRO A 85 9.40 1.82 -2.06
CA PRO A 85 8.95 2.95 -1.24
C PRO A 85 7.77 3.72 -1.84
N TYR A 86 7.54 3.59 -3.14
CA TYR A 86 6.56 4.39 -3.87
C TYR A 86 5.54 3.50 -4.57
N LYS A 87 4.28 3.88 -4.44
CA LYS A 87 3.11 3.11 -4.89
C LYS A 87 2.52 3.81 -6.11
N GLN A 88 3.12 3.58 -7.27
CA GLN A 88 2.79 4.25 -8.54
C GLN A 88 2.77 3.23 -9.67
N ILE A 89 1.87 3.45 -10.64
CA ILE A 89 1.66 2.54 -11.78
C ILE A 89 2.98 2.27 -12.51
N VAL A 90 3.71 3.31 -12.91
CA VAL A 90 4.96 3.16 -13.68
C VAL A 90 6.05 2.44 -12.88
N ILE A 91 6.06 2.62 -11.55
CA ILE A 91 7.03 1.96 -10.66
C ILE A 91 6.68 0.47 -10.57
N ALA A 92 5.41 0.14 -10.35
CA ALA A 92 4.96 -1.26 -10.32
C ALA A 92 5.23 -2.00 -11.64
N VAL A 93 5.04 -1.32 -12.80
CA VAL A 93 5.38 -1.87 -14.12
C VAL A 93 6.88 -2.17 -14.22
N GLY A 94 7.75 -1.24 -13.80
CA GLY A 94 9.18 -1.44 -13.78
C GLY A 94 9.62 -2.59 -12.86
N GLU A 95 9.07 -2.65 -11.66
CA GLU A 95 9.31 -3.75 -10.71
C GLU A 95 8.84 -5.09 -11.29
N GLY A 96 7.71 -5.13 -11.98
CA GLY A 96 7.17 -6.34 -12.63
C GLY A 96 8.10 -6.86 -13.73
N ALA A 97 8.59 -5.98 -14.60
CA ALA A 97 9.56 -6.34 -15.64
C ALA A 97 10.85 -6.91 -15.01
N LYS A 98 11.34 -6.26 -13.95
CA LYS A 98 12.54 -6.67 -13.21
C LYS A 98 12.38 -8.05 -12.57
N ALA A 99 11.28 -8.28 -11.86
CA ALA A 99 10.97 -9.58 -11.24
C ALA A 99 10.81 -10.69 -12.29
N SER A 100 10.18 -10.40 -13.43
CA SER A 100 10.05 -11.36 -14.54
C SER A 100 11.41 -11.78 -15.11
N LEU A 101 12.32 -10.83 -15.33
CA LEU A 101 13.67 -11.14 -15.81
C LEU A 101 14.50 -11.87 -14.76
N GLY A 102 14.34 -11.52 -13.48
CA GLY A 102 14.95 -12.23 -12.36
C GLY A 102 14.48 -13.69 -12.27
N ALA A 103 13.19 -13.93 -12.42
CA ALA A 103 12.62 -15.29 -12.45
C ALA A 103 13.13 -16.09 -13.66
N PHE A 104 13.23 -15.47 -14.84
CA PHE A 104 13.80 -16.11 -16.01
C PHE A 104 15.28 -16.50 -15.80
N ASP A 105 16.11 -15.59 -15.28
CA ASP A 105 17.51 -15.87 -14.95
C ASP A 105 17.65 -17.00 -13.92
N HIS A 106 16.76 -17.05 -12.92
CA HIS A 106 16.71 -18.14 -11.96
C HIS A 106 16.42 -19.49 -12.64
N LEU A 107 15.41 -19.54 -13.52
CA LEU A 107 15.03 -20.76 -14.23
C LEU A 107 16.17 -21.30 -15.09
N ILE A 108 16.84 -20.47 -15.89
CA ILE A 108 17.91 -20.94 -16.79
C ILE A 108 19.16 -21.43 -16.04
N ARG A 109 19.35 -21.02 -14.78
CA ARG A 109 20.49 -21.42 -13.93
C ARG A 109 20.21 -22.63 -13.04
N HIS A 110 18.95 -22.94 -12.80
CA HIS A 110 18.51 -24.02 -11.89
C HIS A 110 17.70 -25.11 -12.59
N SER A 111 17.40 -24.98 -13.89
CA SER A 111 16.87 -26.06 -14.71
C SER A 111 17.96 -27.13 -14.91
N VAL A 112 17.75 -28.30 -14.28
CA VAL A 112 18.42 -29.56 -14.60
C VAL A 112 17.36 -30.54 -15.12
#